data_AF-A0A932N8C7-F1
#
_entry.id   AF-A0A932N8C7-F1
#
_cell.length_a   1.000
_cell.length_b   1.000
_cell.length_c   1.000
_cell.angle_alpha   90.00
_cell.angle_beta   90.00
_cell.angle_gamma   90.00
#
_symmetry.space_group_name_H-M   'P 1'
#
loop_
_entity.id
_entity.type
_entity.pdbx_description
1 polymer ?
#
loop_
_entity_poly.entity_id
_entity_poly.type
_entity_poly.pdbx_seq_one_letter_code
_entity_poly.pdbx_strand_id
1 'polypeptide(L)'
;MNESLVFNFDSETAIKAVMTTLARRGLYVIRSFDLQSALGAHGGCECPHHGTAQCNCQFVVLLVYGEAAEPVVITTHSRDNRTEARIVHDAATIPDPRLAGEVMAALVEAAIMLPMASSTVERNSYDQHC
;
A
#
# COMPACT_ATOMS: atom_id res chain seq x y z
N MET A 1 -12.67 -14.62 -6.62
CA MET A 1 -11.85 -14.65 -5.39
C MET A 1 -11.39 -13.23 -5.15
N ASN A 2 -11.56 -12.67 -3.97
CA ASN A 2 -11.04 -11.33 -3.68
C ASN A 2 -9.55 -11.47 -3.35
N GLU A 3 -8.69 -11.00 -4.24
CA GLU A 3 -7.24 -11.12 -4.08
C GLU A 3 -6.73 -9.99 -3.17
N SER A 4 -6.27 -10.35 -1.98
CA SER A 4 -5.70 -9.41 -1.02
C SER A 4 -4.48 -9.97 -0.31
N LEU A 5 -3.61 -9.06 0.12
CA LEU A 5 -2.40 -9.37 0.86
C LEU A 5 -2.25 -8.45 2.06
N VAL A 6 -1.80 -9.00 3.18
CA VAL A 6 -1.61 -8.28 4.43
C VAL A 6 -0.12 -8.04 4.68
N PHE A 7 0.22 -6.80 5.02
CA PHE A 7 1.52 -6.34 5.46
C PHE A 7 1.46 -6.03 6.95
N ASN A 8 2.42 -6.52 7.73
CA ASN A 8 2.54 -6.21 9.17
C ASN A 8 3.37 -4.92 9.38
N PHE A 9 3.02 -3.88 8.62
CA PHE A 9 3.65 -2.56 8.66
C PHE A 9 2.56 -1.48 8.56
N ASP A 10 2.91 -0.26 8.98
CA ASP A 10 2.06 0.91 8.79
C ASP A 10 1.80 1.18 7.29
N SER A 11 0.82 2.05 7.04
CA SER A 11 0.34 2.35 5.69
C SER A 11 1.43 2.83 4.76
N GLU A 12 2.22 3.82 5.16
CA GLU A 12 3.18 4.46 4.27
C GLU A 12 4.35 3.54 3.97
N THR A 13 4.82 2.78 4.97
CA THR A 13 5.84 1.76 4.78
C THR A 13 5.36 0.68 3.80
N ALA A 14 4.13 0.18 3.96
CA ALA A 14 3.55 -0.83 3.06
C ALA A 14 3.32 -0.28 1.65
N ILE A 15 2.70 0.91 1.51
CA ILE A 15 2.42 1.52 0.22
C ILE A 15 3.72 1.84 -0.53
N LYS A 16 4.73 2.37 0.15
CA LYS A 16 6.04 2.63 -0.46
C LYS A 16 6.67 1.35 -1.01
N ALA A 17 6.59 0.25 -0.26
CA ALA A 17 7.09 -1.05 -0.70
C ALA A 17 6.35 -1.56 -1.94
N VAL A 18 5.02 -1.48 -1.92
CA VAL A 18 4.15 -1.86 -3.04
C VAL A 18 4.47 -1.02 -4.28
N MET A 19 4.45 0.31 -4.18
CA MET A 19 4.73 1.21 -5.30
C MET A 19 6.13 1.01 -5.87
N THR A 20 7.14 0.83 -5.01
CA THR A 20 8.53 0.58 -5.44
C THR A 20 8.65 -0.74 -6.19
N THR A 21 7.96 -1.79 -5.71
CA THR A 21 8.02 -3.12 -6.32
C THR A 21 7.29 -3.15 -7.66
N LEU A 22 6.13 -2.52 -7.74
CA LEU A 22 5.38 -2.33 -8.99
C LEU A 22 6.21 -1.54 -10.02
N ALA A 23 6.79 -0.40 -9.62
CA ALA A 23 7.62 0.42 -10.49
C ALA A 23 8.87 -0.33 -10.98
N ARG A 24 9.53 -1.12 -10.13
CA ARG A 24 10.68 -1.95 -10.52
C ARG A 24 10.31 -3.01 -11.56
N ARG A 25 9.05 -3.46 -11.58
CA ARG A 25 8.52 -4.36 -12.62
C ARG A 25 8.10 -3.64 -13.90
N GLY A 26 8.31 -2.34 -14.00
CA GLY A 26 7.96 -1.53 -15.17
C GLY A 26 6.51 -1.06 -15.20
N LEU A 27 5.74 -1.29 -14.12
CA LEU A 27 4.36 -0.83 -14.03
C LEU A 27 4.30 0.64 -13.59
N TYR A 28 3.41 1.41 -14.19
CA TYR A 28 3.20 2.80 -13.83
C TYR A 28 2.10 2.91 -12.77
N VAL A 29 2.42 3.54 -11.63
CA VAL A 29 1.52 3.59 -10.47
C VAL A 29 1.16 5.03 -10.13
N ILE A 30 -0.13 5.32 -10.02
CA ILE A 30 -0.66 6.60 -9.57
C ILE A 30 -1.36 6.41 -8.22
N ARG A 31 -0.98 7.19 -7.20
CA ARG A 31 -1.76 7.33 -5.97
C ARG A 31 -2.92 8.29 -6.23
N SER A 32 -4.07 7.74 -6.61
CA SER A 32 -5.24 8.53 -7.05
C SER A 32 -6.09 9.08 -5.92
N PHE A 33 -6.05 8.43 -4.75
CA PHE A 33 -6.72 8.89 -3.55
C PHE A 33 -5.89 8.55 -2.32
N ASP A 34 -5.90 9.45 -1.34
CA ASP A 34 -5.24 9.31 -0.06
C ASP A 34 -6.11 9.95 1.02
N LEU A 35 -6.60 9.14 1.97
CA LEU A 35 -7.52 9.61 2.99
C LEU A 35 -6.88 10.70 3.86
N GLN A 36 -5.66 10.50 4.36
CA GLN A 36 -5.00 11.53 5.17
C GLN A 36 -4.81 12.85 4.41
N SER A 37 -4.50 12.80 3.11
CA SER A 37 -4.42 14.00 2.26
C SER A 37 -5.79 14.65 2.06
N ALA A 38 -6.84 13.86 1.84
CA ALA A 38 -8.21 14.34 1.70
C ALA A 38 -8.73 14.96 3.02
N LEU A 39 -8.44 14.34 4.15
CA LEU A 39 -8.73 14.83 5.50
C LEU A 39 -8.00 16.16 5.78
N GLY A 40 -6.73 16.27 5.39
CA GLY A 40 -5.97 17.52 5.48
C GLY A 40 -6.59 18.65 4.64
N ALA A 41 -7.20 18.31 3.49
CA ALA A 41 -7.91 19.27 2.65
C ALA A 41 -9.34 19.58 3.14
N HIS A 42 -9.97 18.67 3.89
CA HIS A 42 -11.34 18.77 4.39
C HIS A 42 -11.34 18.65 5.92
N GLY A 43 -11.14 19.77 6.60
CA GLY A 43 -10.93 19.85 8.06
C GLY A 43 -12.13 19.47 8.95
N GLY A 44 -12.87 18.38 8.67
CA GLY A 44 -14.06 18.00 9.43
C GLY A 44 -14.56 16.55 9.33
N CYS A 45 -13.82 15.59 8.75
CA CYS A 45 -14.38 14.25 8.48
C CYS A 45 -14.28 13.24 9.65
N GLU A 46 -15.43 12.73 10.11
CA GLU A 46 -15.58 11.89 11.31
C GLU A 46 -15.19 10.40 11.15
N CYS A 47 -13.90 10.09 11.34
CA CYS A 47 -13.47 8.81 11.94
C CYS A 47 -14.24 8.49 13.27
N PRO A 48 -14.55 7.24 13.62
CA PRO A 48 -15.18 6.92 14.92
C PRO A 48 -14.26 7.20 16.14
N HIS A 49 -12.96 7.37 15.88
CA HIS A 49 -11.95 7.94 16.79
C HIS A 49 -11.52 9.35 16.33
N HIS A 50 -12.30 10.00 15.46
CA HIS A 50 -12.05 11.36 14.96
C HIS A 50 -11.94 12.35 16.10
N GLY A 51 -10.94 13.21 16.01
CA GLY A 51 -10.66 14.15 17.08
C GLY A 51 -10.06 13.51 18.35
N THR A 52 -9.59 12.25 18.29
CA THR A 52 -8.79 11.63 19.37
C THR A 52 -7.39 11.26 18.86
N ALA A 53 -6.42 11.13 19.77
CA ALA A 53 -5.06 10.64 19.45
C ALA A 53 -5.01 9.18 18.93
N GLN A 54 -6.16 8.54 18.74
CA GLN A 54 -6.32 7.10 18.46
C GLN A 54 -6.72 6.79 17.01
N CYS A 55 -6.97 7.78 16.14
CA CYS A 55 -7.30 7.50 14.74
C CYS A 55 -6.03 7.46 13.87
N ASN A 56 -5.51 6.27 13.61
CA ASN A 56 -4.40 6.03 12.67
C ASN A 56 -4.84 5.27 11.40
N CYS A 57 -6.15 5.26 11.12
CA CYS A 57 -6.68 4.65 9.91
C CYS A 57 -6.18 5.39 8.67
N GLN A 58 -5.77 4.65 7.65
CA GLN A 58 -5.41 5.22 6.36
C GLN A 58 -6.01 4.37 5.25
N PHE A 59 -6.47 5.05 4.20
CA PHE A 59 -7.06 4.43 3.03
C PHE A 59 -6.48 5.09 1.79
N VAL A 60 -5.94 4.28 0.88
CA VAL A 60 -5.29 4.77 -0.34
C VAL A 60 -5.78 3.97 -1.52
N VAL A 61 -5.99 4.65 -2.65
CA VAL A 61 -6.34 4.03 -3.93
C VAL A 61 -5.20 4.22 -4.90
N LEU A 62 -4.62 3.12 -5.36
CA LEU A 62 -3.61 3.10 -6.40
C LEU A 62 -4.24 2.66 -7.72
N LEU A 63 -3.93 3.37 -8.79
CA LEU A 63 -4.18 2.95 -10.16
C LEU A 63 -2.88 2.42 -10.73
N VAL A 64 -2.89 1.18 -11.19
CA VAL A 64 -1.71 0.53 -11.76
C VAL A 64 -1.93 0.27 -13.24
N TYR A 65 -1.08 0.86 -14.04
CA TYR A 65 -1.09 0.75 -15.49
C TYR A 65 0.06 -0.16 -15.95
N GLY A 66 -0.28 -1.07 -16.85
CA GLY A 66 0.69 -1.83 -17.66
C GLY A 66 0.50 -1.50 -19.13
N GLU A 67 0.60 -2.50 -20.00
CA GLU A 67 0.31 -2.34 -21.43
C GLU A 67 -1.20 -2.24 -21.74
N ALA A 68 -2.06 -2.69 -20.82
CA ALA A 68 -3.50 -2.60 -20.96
C ALA A 68 -4.01 -1.16 -20.81
N ALA A 69 -5.11 -0.82 -21.49
CA ALA A 69 -5.68 0.53 -21.47
C ALA A 69 -6.30 0.89 -20.11
N GLU A 70 -6.97 -0.07 -19.46
CA GLU A 70 -7.63 0.13 -18.17
C GLU A 70 -6.69 -0.26 -17.01
N PRO A 71 -6.63 0.54 -15.93
CA PRO A 71 -5.78 0.23 -14.79
C PRO A 71 -6.35 -0.91 -13.94
N VAL A 72 -5.46 -1.66 -13.29
CA VAL A 72 -5.81 -2.41 -12.09
C VAL A 72 -5.92 -1.44 -10.92
N VAL A 73 -7.04 -1.47 -10.22
CA VAL A 73 -7.26 -0.67 -9.01
C VAL A 73 -6.85 -1.47 -7.79
N ILE A 74 -5.96 -0.90 -6.97
CA ILE A 74 -5.60 -1.44 -5.66
C ILE A 74 -6.11 -0.49 -4.59
N THR A 75 -6.86 -1.02 -3.62
CA THR A 75 -7.17 -0.30 -2.39
C THR A 75 -6.27 -0.81 -1.27
N THR A 76 -5.65 0.09 -0.51
CA THR A 76 -5.02 -0.26 0.75
C THR A 76 -5.83 0.31 1.90
N HIS A 77 -6.10 -0.53 2.89
CA HIS A 77 -6.72 -0.12 4.14
C HIS A 77 -5.82 -0.54 5.29
N SER A 78 -5.45 0.42 6.14
CA SER A 78 -4.52 0.19 7.23
C SER A 78 -5.06 0.71 8.56
N ARG A 79 -4.68 0.01 9.63
CA ARG A 79 -4.85 0.43 11.01
C ARG A 79 -3.65 -0.09 11.80
N ASP A 80 -3.05 0.76 12.63
CA ASP A 80 -1.80 0.47 13.33
C ASP A 80 -0.70 -0.03 12.36
N ASN A 81 0.05 -1.05 12.75
CA ASN A 81 1.06 -1.72 11.91
C ASN A 81 0.46 -2.85 11.07
N ARG A 82 -0.78 -2.71 10.59
CA ARG A 82 -1.40 -3.70 9.71
C ARG A 82 -2.06 -3.01 8.53
N THR A 83 -1.56 -3.33 7.34
CA THR A 83 -2.06 -2.80 6.07
C THR A 83 -2.53 -3.96 5.19
N GLU A 84 -3.78 -3.92 4.75
CA GLU A 84 -4.32 -4.84 3.75
C GLU A 84 -4.34 -4.13 2.39
N ALA A 85 -3.68 -4.72 1.38
CA ALA A 85 -3.81 -4.31 -0.02
C ALA A 85 -4.72 -5.29 -0.75
N ARG A 86 -5.67 -4.78 -1.54
CA ARG A 86 -6.66 -5.57 -2.27
C ARG A 86 -6.76 -5.09 -3.72
N ILE A 87 -6.77 -6.03 -4.66
CA ILE A 87 -7.20 -5.75 -6.03
C ILE A 87 -8.73 -5.64 -6.04
N VAL A 88 -9.22 -4.51 -6.54
CA VAL A 88 -10.66 -4.30 -6.71
C VAL A 88 -11.11 -4.99 -7.99
N HIS A 89 -12.09 -5.87 -7.85
CA HIS A 89 -12.84 -6.40 -8.98
C HIS A 89 -14.25 -5.81 -8.90
N ASP A 90 -14.64 -5.04 -9.91
CA ASP A 90 -16.02 -4.58 -10.08
C ASP A 90 -16.66 -5.36 -11.23
N ALA A 91 -17.95 -5.67 -11.11
CA ALA A 91 -18.74 -6.24 -12.20
C ALA A 91 -18.78 -5.30 -13.43
N ALA A 92 -18.62 -4.00 -13.23
CA ALA A 92 -18.53 -3.03 -14.33
C ALA A 92 -17.17 -3.03 -15.05
N THR A 93 -16.10 -3.49 -14.40
CA THR A 93 -14.74 -3.49 -14.98
C THR A 93 -13.93 -4.62 -14.39
N ILE A 94 -13.85 -5.74 -15.12
CA ILE A 94 -12.97 -6.84 -14.79
C ILE A 94 -11.56 -6.44 -15.25
N PRO A 95 -10.56 -6.36 -14.35
CA PRO A 95 -9.21 -5.99 -14.76
C PRO A 95 -8.64 -7.02 -15.73
N ASP A 96 -7.76 -6.57 -16.62
CA ASP A 96 -7.01 -7.48 -17.49
C ASP A 96 -6.30 -8.55 -16.62
N PRO A 97 -6.52 -9.85 -16.89
CA PRO A 97 -6.05 -10.91 -15.99
C PRO A 97 -4.53 -11.04 -15.97
N ARG A 98 -3.84 -10.64 -17.05
CA ARG A 98 -2.37 -10.62 -17.09
C ARG A 98 -1.86 -9.51 -16.18
N LEU A 99 -2.38 -8.29 -16.32
CA LEU A 99 -2.01 -7.17 -15.47
C LEU A 99 -2.34 -7.44 -13.99
N ALA A 100 -3.52 -8.01 -13.70
CA ALA A 100 -3.89 -8.40 -12.34
C ALA A 100 -2.91 -9.43 -11.75
N GLY A 101 -2.49 -10.43 -12.55
CA GLY A 101 -1.47 -11.40 -12.14
C GLY A 101 -0.10 -10.77 -11.86
N GLU A 102 0.34 -9.82 -12.68
CA GLU A 102 1.59 -9.08 -12.47
C GLU A 102 1.54 -8.24 -11.19
N VAL A 103 0.41 -7.58 -10.94
CA VAL A 103 0.15 -6.82 -9.72
C VAL A 103 0.17 -7.73 -8.50
N MET A 104 -0.55 -8.86 -8.52
CA MET A 104 -0.55 -9.79 -7.39
C MET A 104 0.85 -10.33 -7.09
N ALA A 105 1.61 -10.70 -8.11
CA ALA A 105 2.98 -11.15 -7.94
C ALA A 105 3.87 -10.04 -7.36
N ALA A 106 3.63 -8.78 -7.69
CA ALA A 106 4.35 -7.64 -7.12
C ALA A 106 3.96 -7.40 -5.64
N LEU A 107 2.69 -7.56 -5.28
CA LEU A 107 2.24 -7.48 -3.89
C LEU A 107 2.91 -8.56 -3.05
N VAL A 108 2.92 -9.82 -3.52
CA VAL A 108 3.58 -10.94 -2.83
C VAL A 108 5.07 -10.66 -2.63
N GLU A 109 5.75 -10.17 -3.67
CA GLU A 109 7.16 -9.81 -3.58
C GLU A 109 7.41 -8.68 -2.57
N ALA A 110 6.59 -7.64 -2.58
CA ALA A 110 6.69 -6.55 -1.62
C ALA A 110 6.54 -7.05 -0.18
N ALA A 111 5.59 -7.97 0.09
CA ALA A 111 5.40 -8.53 1.43
C ALA A 111 6.57 -9.39 1.90
N ILE A 112 7.28 -10.04 0.98
CA ILE A 112 8.50 -10.83 1.29
C ILE A 112 9.70 -9.91 1.53
N MET A 113 9.87 -8.86 0.72
CA MET A 113 11.05 -7.99 0.79
C MET A 113 11.00 -6.99 1.95
N LEU A 114 9.80 -6.55 2.36
CA LEU A 114 9.62 -5.51 3.38
C LEU A 114 10.21 -5.89 4.76
N PRO A 115 10.00 -7.10 5.31
CA PRO A 115 10.68 -7.55 6.53
C PRO A 115 12.20 -7.68 6.40
N MET A 116 12.70 -8.02 5.21
CA MET A 116 14.14 -8.22 4.97
C MET A 116 14.90 -6.89 4.93
N ALA A 117 14.25 -5.81 4.49
CA ALA A 117 14.82 -4.46 4.49
C ALA A 117 14.88 -3.84 5.90
N SER A 118 14.07 -4.33 6.84
CA SER A 118 14.07 -3.84 8.23
C SER A 118 15.19 -4.46 9.07
N SER A 119 15.67 -5.66 8.73
CA SER A 119 16.71 -6.38 9.48
C SER A 119 18.15 -5.95 9.15
N THR A 120 18.35 -5.08 8.16
CA THR A 120 19.65 -4.51 7.80
C THR A 120 20.02 -3.23 8.57
N VAL A 121 19.10 -2.65 9.36
CA VAL A 121 19.31 -1.36 10.06
C VAL A 121 19.73 -1.50 11.53
N GLU A 122 19.78 -2.71 12.11
CA GLU A 122 20.16 -2.94 13.54
C GLU A 122 21.57 -3.50 13.77
N ARG A 123 22.53 -3.26 12.87
CA ARG A 123 23.95 -3.61 13.11
C ARG A 123 24.90 -2.45 12.83
N ASN A 124 24.80 -1.38 13.61
CA ASN A 124 25.97 -0.62 14.07
C ASN A 124 25.57 0.50 15.03
N SER A 125 26.00 0.38 16.29
CA SER A 125 26.45 1.46 17.18
C SER A 125 26.15 1.14 18.64
N TYR A 126 26.89 0.19 19.21
CA TYR A 126 27.29 0.26 20.61
C TYR A 126 28.74 -0.19 20.70
N ASP A 127 29.63 0.70 20.26
CA ASP A 127 31.00 0.74 20.76
C ASP A 127 31.57 2.14 20.52
N GLN A 128 31.56 2.96 21.57
CA GLN A 128 32.63 3.94 21.81
C GLN A 128 32.51 4.48 23.23
N HIS A 129 33.46 4.00 24.03
CA HIS A 129 33.92 4.60 25.27
C HIS A 129 34.44 6.03 25.00
N CYS A 130 34.08 6.96 25.88
CA CYS A 130 34.92 8.01 26.47
C CYS A 130 34.18 8.60 27.67
#